data_AF-A0AAV7ULL4-F1
#
_entry.id   AF-A0AAV7ULL4-F1
#
_cell.length_a   1.000
_cell.length_b   1.000
_cell.length_c   1.000
_cell.angle_alpha   90.00
_cell.angle_beta   90.00
_cell.angle_gamma   90.00
#
_symmetry.space_group_name_H-M   'P 1'
#
loop_
_entity.id
_entity.type
_entity.pdbx_description
1 polymer ?
#
loop_
_entity_poly.entity_id
_entity_poly.type
_entity_poly.pdbx_seq_one_letter_code
_entity_poly.pdbx_strand_id
1 'polypeptide(L)'
;MTYASPVWSSCKPENRKPLQTLQNKALRIATGAPCFSRTADLHRDLGVEMLDDHLRKFNVKLYKGLDQKETPLIKKLADISANPFDRYLRPIAALTM
;
A
#
# COMPACT_ATOMS: atom_id res chain seq x y z
N MET A 1 8.26 9.85 1.25
CA MET A 1 7.67 9.47 2.55
C MET A 1 7.04 8.07 2.47
N THR A 2 7.81 7.01 2.15
CA THR A 2 7.23 5.68 1.82
C THR A 2 7.87 4.54 2.63
N TYR A 3 8.57 4.87 3.72
CA TYR A 3 9.21 3.89 4.60
C TYR A 3 8.21 2.90 5.20
N ALA A 4 7.01 3.37 5.55
CA ALA A 4 6.01 2.56 6.20
C ALA A 4 5.07 1.80 5.24
N SER A 5 5.18 1.94 3.92
CA SER A 5 4.26 1.34 2.95
C SER A 5 4.01 -0.18 3.14
N PRO A 6 5.03 -1.02 3.45
CA PRO A 6 4.79 -2.43 3.72
C PRO A 6 3.90 -2.65 4.94
N VAL A 7 4.12 -1.90 6.03
CA VAL A 7 3.34 -2.02 7.27
C VAL A 7 1.86 -1.73 7.03
N TRP A 8 1.57 -0.68 6.25
CA TRP A 8 0.20 -0.24 5.98
C TRP A 8 -0.53 -1.21 5.04
N SER A 9 0.21 -1.89 4.15
CA SER A 9 -0.31 -2.96 3.30
C SER A 9 -0.54 -4.29 4.03
N SER A 10 -0.10 -4.42 5.28
CA SER A 10 -0.46 -5.53 6.17
C SER A 10 -1.57 -5.18 7.14
N CYS A 11 -1.94 -3.90 7.24
CA CYS A 11 -3.02 -3.48 8.14
C CYS A 11 -4.38 -3.99 7.65
N LYS A 12 -5.29 -4.21 8.62
CA LYS A 12 -6.69 -4.56 8.36
C LYS A 12 -7.38 -3.50 7.49
N PRO A 13 -8.36 -3.88 6.66
CA PRO A 13 -9.09 -2.94 5.80
C PRO A 13 -9.77 -1.82 6.59
N GLU A 14 -10.19 -2.08 7.83
CA GLU A 14 -10.75 -1.08 8.75
C GLU A 14 -9.81 0.12 8.97
N ASN A 15 -8.51 -0.14 9.12
CA ASN A 15 -7.50 0.89 9.33
C ASN A 15 -7.10 1.60 8.03
N ARG A 16 -7.44 1.04 6.85
CA ARG A 16 -7.12 1.63 5.55
C ARG A 16 -8.18 2.60 5.03
N LYS A 17 -9.45 2.34 5.35
CA LYS A 17 -10.58 3.22 5.03
C LYS A 17 -10.33 4.71 5.38
N PRO A 18 -9.82 5.08 6.58
CA PRO A 18 -9.57 6.49 6.90
C PRO A 18 -8.50 7.13 6.01
N LEU A 19 -7.55 6.36 5.48
CA LEU A 19 -6.50 6.89 4.62
C LEU A 19 -6.96 7.09 3.20
N GLN A 20 -7.75 6.16 2.67
CA GLN A 20 -8.42 6.38 1.40
C GLN A 20 -9.34 7.60 1.50
N THR A 21 -10.00 7.80 2.65
CA THR A 21 -10.82 8.99 2.90
C THR A 21 -9.97 10.27 2.92
N LEU A 22 -8.80 10.24 3.54
CA LEU A 22 -7.85 11.36 3.54
C LEU A 22 -7.36 11.68 2.11
N GLN A 23 -6.98 10.66 1.33
CA GLN A 23 -6.59 10.82 -0.08
C GLN A 23 -7.73 11.45 -0.90
N ASN A 24 -8.95 10.91 -0.78
CA ASN A 24 -10.12 11.43 -1.50
C ASN A 24 -10.41 12.89 -1.15
N LYS A 25 -10.27 13.27 0.13
CA LYS A 25 -10.44 14.67 0.56
C LYS A 25 -9.36 15.57 -0.02
N ALA A 26 -8.10 15.15 0.01
CA ALA A 26 -6.99 15.91 -0.56
C ALA A 26 -7.18 16.14 -2.07
N LEU A 27 -7.58 15.11 -2.82
CA LEU A 27 -7.86 15.23 -4.26
C LEU A 27 -9.00 16.21 -4.54
N ARG A 28 -10.09 16.16 -3.76
CA ARG A 28 -11.21 17.10 -3.90
C ARG A 28 -10.83 18.53 -3.62
N ILE A 29 -10.00 18.77 -2.61
CA ILE A 29 -9.48 20.11 -2.29
C ILE A 29 -8.62 20.62 -3.46
N ALA A 30 -7.76 19.77 -4.02
CA ALA A 30 -6.88 20.13 -5.12
C ALA A 30 -7.64 20.47 -6.41
N THR A 31 -8.73 19.76 -6.71
CA THR A 31 -9.53 19.99 -7.93
C THR A 31 -10.71 20.95 -7.73
N GLY A 32 -11.00 21.37 -6.51
CA GLY A 32 -12.23 22.13 -6.20
C GLY A 32 -13.51 21.34 -6.48
N ALA A 33 -13.46 20.00 -6.49
CA ALA A 33 -14.59 19.17 -6.89
C ALA A 33 -15.69 19.12 -5.81
N PRO A 34 -16.98 19.15 -6.20
CA PRO A 34 -18.09 19.08 -5.25
C PRO A 34 -18.14 17.72 -4.54
N CYS A 35 -18.70 17.69 -3.32
CA CYS A 35 -18.80 16.48 -2.49
C CYS A 35 -19.51 15.31 -3.21
N PHE A 36 -20.42 15.61 -4.14
CA PHE A 36 -21.21 14.62 -4.87
C PHE A 36 -20.46 13.93 -6.02
N SER A 37 -19.30 14.44 -6.45
CA SER A 37 -18.51 13.78 -7.50
C SER A 37 -18.12 12.38 -7.06
N ARG A 38 -18.28 11.40 -7.96
CA ARG A 38 -17.90 10.01 -7.69
C ARG A 38 -16.39 9.95 -7.55
N THR A 39 -15.91 9.26 -6.52
CA THR A 39 -14.48 9.07 -6.29
C THR A 39 -13.80 8.36 -7.48
N ALA A 40 -14.48 7.41 -8.12
CA ALA A 40 -13.96 6.72 -9.29
C ALA A 40 -13.69 7.67 -10.47
N ASP A 41 -14.59 8.62 -10.72
CA ASP A 41 -14.44 9.60 -11.79
C ASP A 41 -13.30 10.57 -11.47
N LEU A 42 -13.20 11.07 -10.22
CA LEU A 42 -12.09 11.91 -9.79
C LEU A 42 -10.72 11.24 -9.98
N HIS A 43 -10.60 9.97 -9.58
CA HIS A 43 -9.37 9.22 -9.75
C HIS A 43 -9.02 8.97 -11.22
N ARG A 44 -10.04 8.74 -12.07
CA ARG A 44 -9.85 8.60 -13.52
C ARG A 44 -9.40 9.89 -14.17
N ASP A 45 -10.04 11.00 -13.83
CA ASP A 45 -9.77 12.33 -14.39
C ASP A 45 -8.37 12.83 -14.00
N LEU A 46 -7.95 12.55 -12.75
CA LEU A 46 -6.63 12.89 -12.24
C LEU A 46 -5.53 11.88 -12.62
N GLY A 47 -5.90 10.70 -13.15
CA GLY A 47 -4.98 9.60 -13.38
C GLY A 47 -4.32 9.06 -12.11
N VAL A 48 -4.96 9.24 -10.94
CA VAL A 48 -4.41 8.86 -9.63
C VAL A 48 -4.97 7.51 -9.21
N GLU A 49 -4.07 6.60 -8.87
CA GLU A 49 -4.45 5.26 -8.38
C GLU A 49 -5.04 5.34 -6.96
N MET A 50 -5.91 4.37 -6.64
CA MET A 50 -6.35 4.19 -5.25
C MET A 50 -5.17 3.81 -4.36
N LEU A 51 -5.28 4.13 -3.07
CA LEU A 51 -4.21 3.90 -2.11
C LEU A 51 -3.82 2.42 -2.06
N ASP A 52 -4.80 1.51 -2.05
CA ASP A 52 -4.54 0.07 -2.00
C ASP A 52 -3.78 -0.43 -3.23
N ASP A 53 -4.14 0.02 -4.43
CA ASP A 53 -3.45 -0.35 -5.67
C ASP A 53 -2.02 0.18 -5.69
N HIS A 54 -1.84 1.42 -5.25
CA HIS A 54 -0.52 2.05 -5.16
C HIS A 54 0.37 1.31 -4.15
N LEU A 55 -0.17 0.97 -2.96
CA LEU A 55 0.54 0.19 -1.94
C LEU A 55 0.90 -1.19 -2.48
N ARG A 56 -0.01 -1.87 -3.17
CA ARG A 56 0.24 -3.19 -3.78
C ARG A 56 1.39 -3.11 -4.79
N LYS A 57 1.33 -2.17 -5.74
CA LYS A 57 2.39 -1.98 -6.74
C LYS A 57 3.73 -1.61 -6.11
N PHE A 58 3.71 -0.76 -5.09
CA PHE A 58 4.91 -0.39 -4.36
C PHE A 58 5.53 -1.60 -3.67
N ASN A 59 4.73 -2.40 -2.96
CA ASN A 59 5.24 -3.57 -2.27
C ASN A 59 5.78 -4.62 -3.23
N VAL A 60 5.10 -4.89 -4.36
CA VAL A 60 5.63 -5.78 -5.39
C VAL A 60 6.98 -5.29 -5.91
N LYS A 61 7.12 -3.99 -6.22
CA LYS A 61 8.41 -3.41 -6.66
C LYS A 61 9.49 -3.53 -5.59
N LEU A 62 9.14 -3.27 -4.33
CA LEU A 62 10.05 -3.37 -3.20
C LEU A 62 10.56 -4.80 -3.07
N TYR A 63 9.68 -5.80 -2.99
CA TYR A 63 10.07 -7.19 -2.81
C TYR A 63 10.83 -7.76 -4.00
N LYS A 64 10.48 -7.40 -5.24
CA LYS A 64 11.30 -7.71 -6.41
C LYS A 64 12.71 -7.12 -6.32
N GLY A 65 12.83 -5.89 -5.82
CA GLY A 65 14.12 -5.25 -5.60
C GLY A 65 14.92 -5.84 -4.44
N LEU A 66 14.26 -6.45 -3.44
CA LEU A 66 14.94 -7.18 -2.37
C LEU A 66 15.52 -8.50 -2.87
N ASP A 67 14.79 -9.21 -3.74
CA ASP A 67 15.23 -10.48 -4.35
C ASP A 67 16.49 -10.31 -5.21
N GLN A 68 16.58 -9.19 -5.95
CA GLN A 68 17.73 -8.88 -6.80
C GLN A 68 19.01 -8.50 -6.05
N LYS A 69 18.95 -8.20 -4.75
CA LYS A 69 20.12 -7.76 -3.97
C LYS A 69 20.75 -8.95 -3.23
N GLU A 70 22.03 -9.21 -3.54
CA GLU A 70 22.77 -10.34 -2.97
C GLU A 70 23.17 -10.17 -1.49
N THR A 71 22.92 -9.00 -0.90
CA THR A 71 23.30 -8.71 0.49
C THR A 71 22.60 -9.66 1.47
N PRO A 72 23.35 -10.43 2.29
CA PRO A 72 22.79 -11.47 3.15
C PRO A 72 21.84 -10.94 4.24
N LEU A 73 22.04 -9.69 4.68
CA LEU A 73 21.16 -9.03 5.66
C LEU A 73 19.78 -8.73 5.07
N ILE A 74 19.72 -8.35 3.79
CA ILE A 74 18.47 -8.05 3.10
C ILE A 74 17.69 -9.34 2.82
N LYS A 75 18.39 -10.43 2.47
CA LYS A 75 17.79 -11.76 2.35
C LYS A 75 17.20 -12.22 3.67
N LYS A 76 17.93 -12.08 4.79
CA LYS A 76 17.37 -12.35 6.13
C LYS A 76 16.12 -11.53 6.43
N LEU A 77 16.04 -10.27 5.99
CA LEU A 77 14.86 -9.42 6.18
C LEU A 77 13.67 -9.88 5.32
N ALA A 78 13.93 -10.38 4.11
CA ALA A 78 12.94 -10.98 3.22
C ALA A 78 12.46 -12.36 3.71
N ASP A 79 13.38 -13.16 4.26
CA ASP A 79 13.17 -14.52 4.78
C ASP A 79 12.53 -14.56 6.18
N ILE A 80 12.23 -13.42 6.81
CA ILE A 80 11.36 -13.39 8.00
C ILE A 80 9.91 -13.67 7.56
N SER A 81 9.69 -14.82 6.94
CA SER A 81 8.54 -15.14 6.09
C SER A 81 7.46 -15.93 6.82
N ALA A 82 7.72 -16.50 7.99
CA ALA A 82 6.67 -17.16 8.78
C ALA A 82 7.10 -17.30 10.24
N ASN A 83 6.89 -16.26 11.05
CA ASN A 83 6.91 -16.46 12.49
C ASN A 83 5.51 -16.95 12.91
N PRO A 84 5.35 -18.17 13.43
CA PRO A 84 4.03 -18.72 13.82
C PRO A 84 3.34 -17.90 14.92
N PHE A 85 4.05 -16.98 15.57
CA PHE A 85 3.51 -16.09 16.61
C PHE A 85 2.99 -14.75 16.08
N ASP A 86 3.12 -14.45 14.79
CA ASP A 86 2.65 -13.17 14.26
C ASP A 86 1.13 -13.13 14.14
N ARG A 87 0.52 -12.18 14.85
CA ARG A 87 -0.94 -11.93 14.85
C ARG A 87 -1.48 -11.40 13.51
N TYR A 88 -0.61 -10.90 12.63
CA TYR A 88 -0.97 -10.30 11.34
C TYR A 88 -0.09 -10.85 10.22
N LEU A 89 -0.69 -11.13 9.06
CA LEU A 89 0.06 -11.55 7.88
C LEU A 89 1.07 -10.47 7.48
N ARG A 90 2.32 -10.90 7.26
CA ARG A 90 3.37 -10.01 6.76
C ARG A 90 3.09 -9.56 5.33
N PRO A 91 3.63 -8.42 4.90
CA PRO A 91 3.21 -7.81 3.64
C PRO A 91 3.59 -8.65 2.42
N ILE A 92 4.63 -9.50 2.53
CA ILE A 92 5.00 -10.50 1.53
C ILE A 92 3.90 -11.56 1.39
N ALA A 93 3.46 -12.15 2.50
CA ALA A 93 2.44 -13.20 2.50
C ALA A 93 1.08 -12.68 2.00
N ALA A 94 0.79 -11.41 2.25
CA ALA A 94 -0.41 -10.73 1.73
C ALA A 94 -0.37 -10.47 0.21
N LEU A 95 0.80 -10.60 -0.45
CA LEU A 95 0.92 -10.46 -1.90
C LEU A 95 0.76 -11.79 -2.66
N THR A 96 0.93 -12.92 -1.96
CA THR A 96 0.85 -14.28 -2.52
C THR A 96 -0.52 -14.94 -2.34
N MET A 97 -1.46 -14.26 -1.68
CA MET A 97 -2.88 -14.64 -1.57
C MET A 97 -3.74 -13.81 -2.53
#